data_AF-A0A2E4EAF9-F1
#
_entry.id   AF-A0A2E4EAF9-F1
#
_cell.length_a   1.000
_cell.length_b   1.000
_cell.length_c   1.000
_cell.angle_alpha   90.00
_cell.angle_beta   90.00
_cell.angle_gamma   90.00
#
_symmetry.space_group_name_H-M   'P 1'
#
loop_
_entity.id
_entity.type
_entity.pdbx_description
1 polymer ?
#
loop_
_entity_poly.entity_id
_entity_poly.type
_entity_poly.pdbx_seq_one_letter_code
_entity_poly.pdbx_strand_id
1 'polypeptide(L)'
;MSHKQPVDYDFCRTAKLTPKDLLIWLDLDGLLDKTLDDLYSWQFFGRNMMIIDSCIRISCVHKEFDRWANSEEMMFDISRPAEQRAFVDWILEQRESETNSQ
;
A
#
# COMPACT_ATOMS: atom_id res chain seq x y z
N MET A 1 27.64 -4.90 -2.91
CA MET A 1 26.39 -4.19 -3.28
C MET A 1 25.33 -5.25 -3.46
N SER A 2 24.36 -5.33 -2.55
CA SER A 2 23.34 -6.37 -2.58
C SER A 2 22.44 -6.13 -3.78
N HIS A 3 22.47 -7.02 -4.77
CA HIS A 3 21.49 -7.05 -5.85
C HIS A 3 20.16 -7.49 -5.24
N LYS A 4 19.39 -6.55 -4.67
CA LYS A 4 17.97 -6.75 -4.41
C LYS A 4 17.37 -7.11 -5.78
N GLN A 5 16.97 -8.36 -5.96
CA GLN A 5 16.18 -8.74 -7.12
C GLN A 5 15.00 -7.77 -7.19
N PRO A 6 14.71 -7.16 -8.36
CA PRO A 6 13.56 -6.30 -8.48
C PRO A 6 12.34 -7.16 -8.20
N VAL A 7 11.72 -6.92 -7.04
CA VAL A 7 10.39 -7.42 -6.75
C VAL A 7 9.50 -6.71 -7.75
N ASP A 8 9.23 -7.33 -8.90
CA ASP A 8 8.46 -6.75 -9.99
C ASP A 8 7.02 -7.31 -9.99
N TYR A 9 6.20 -6.82 -10.93
CA TYR A 9 4.78 -7.16 -11.02
C TYR A 9 4.53 -8.67 -11.16
N ASP A 10 5.30 -9.34 -12.02
CA ASP A 10 5.12 -10.78 -12.24
C ASP A 10 5.52 -11.58 -11.00
N PHE A 11 6.53 -11.12 -10.24
CA PHE A 11 6.81 -11.68 -8.92
C PHE A 11 5.64 -11.47 -7.96
N CYS A 12 5.06 -10.26 -7.88
CA CYS A 12 3.98 -9.98 -6.93
C CYS A 12 2.67 -10.73 -7.24
N ARG A 13 2.38 -10.98 -8.52
CA ARG A 13 1.18 -11.68 -8.97
C ARG A 13 1.28 -13.21 -8.82
N THR A 14 2.47 -13.77 -9.01
CA THR A 14 2.66 -15.24 -9.09
C THR A 14 3.28 -15.84 -7.84
N ALA A 15 4.00 -15.05 -7.04
CA ALA A 15 4.63 -15.52 -5.82
C ALA A 15 3.64 -15.59 -4.66
N LYS A 16 3.89 -16.51 -3.73
CA LYS A 16 3.31 -16.44 -2.39
C LYS A 16 4.03 -15.34 -1.61
N LEU A 17 3.58 -14.11 -1.76
CA LEU A 17 4.13 -12.97 -1.03
C LEU A 17 3.86 -13.11 0.47
N THR A 18 4.89 -12.88 1.28
CA THR A 18 4.68 -12.56 2.69
C THR A 18 4.28 -11.08 2.81
N PRO A 19 3.66 -10.67 3.93
CA PRO A 19 3.41 -9.25 4.20
C PRO A 19 4.70 -8.40 4.07
N LYS A 20 5.84 -8.96 4.48
CA LYS A 20 7.15 -8.33 4.36
C LYS A 20 7.58 -8.08 2.91
N ASP A 21 7.36 -9.06 2.02
CA ASP A 21 7.70 -8.92 0.60
C ASP A 21 6.86 -7.83 -0.08
N LEU A 22 5.57 -7.77 0.26
CA LEU A 22 4.65 -6.73 -0.22
C LEU A 22 5.07 -5.33 0.24
N LEU A 23 5.54 -5.18 1.47
CA LEU A 23 6.05 -3.90 1.97
C LEU A 23 7.37 -3.53 1.28
N ILE A 24 8.28 -4.48 1.05
CA ILE A 24 9.51 -4.22 0.28
C ILE A 24 9.17 -3.72 -1.14
N TRP A 25 8.18 -4.31 -1.79
CA TRP A 25 7.76 -3.92 -3.13
C TRP A 25 7.28 -2.46 -3.23
N LEU A 26 6.66 -1.96 -2.16
CA LEU A 26 6.20 -0.59 -2.08
C LEU A 26 7.27 0.41 -1.60
N ASP A 27 8.53 -0.04 -1.49
CA ASP A 27 9.63 0.71 -0.86
C ASP A 27 9.30 1.09 0.60
N LEU A 28 8.58 0.20 1.29
CA LEU A 28 8.10 0.32 2.67
C LEU A 28 8.84 -0.64 3.62
N ASP A 29 10.01 -1.18 3.25
CA ASP A 29 10.74 -2.18 4.04
C ASP A 29 11.38 -1.65 5.32
N GLY A 30 11.70 -0.36 5.36
CA GLY A 30 12.24 0.32 6.55
C GLY A 30 11.25 0.47 7.72
N LEU A 31 10.08 -0.17 7.62
CA LEU A 31 8.92 0.02 8.50
C LEU A 31 8.55 -1.23 9.29
N LEU A 32 9.17 -2.36 8.97
CA LEU A 32 8.97 -3.65 9.63
C LEU A 32 9.46 -3.65 11.09
N ASP A 33 10.36 -2.72 11.43
CA ASP A 33 11.00 -2.63 12.75
C ASP A 33 10.50 -1.43 13.59
N LYS A 34 9.46 -0.71 13.13
CA LYS A 34 8.92 0.49 13.81
C LYS A 34 7.56 0.21 14.45
N THR A 35 7.27 0.90 15.56
CA THR A 35 5.94 0.96 16.15
C THR A 35 4.96 1.61 15.16
N LEU A 36 3.82 0.96 14.93
CA LEU A 36 2.82 1.26 13.89
C LEU A 36 2.15 2.65 13.96
N ASP A 37 2.56 3.51 14.89
CA ASP A 37 2.10 4.90 15.01
C ASP A 37 2.73 5.85 13.96
N ASP A 38 3.78 5.40 13.25
CA ASP A 38 4.64 6.26 12.43
C ASP A 38 4.41 6.16 10.91
N LEU A 39 3.39 5.44 10.42
CA LEU A 39 3.14 5.34 8.98
C LEU A 39 1.84 5.93 8.47
N TYR A 40 1.99 7.11 7.90
CA TYR A 40 0.93 7.79 7.20
C TYR A 40 1.49 8.48 5.95
N SER A 41 0.96 8.15 4.78
CA SER A 41 1.25 8.86 3.54
C SER A 41 0.06 9.73 3.16
N TRP A 42 0.25 11.06 3.13
CA TRP A 42 -0.81 12.02 2.81
C TRP A 42 -1.13 12.13 1.30
N GLN A 43 -0.32 11.51 0.44
CA GLN A 43 -0.43 11.65 -1.02
C GLN A 43 -0.18 10.33 -1.76
N PHE A 44 -0.58 9.21 -1.18
CA PHE A 44 -0.51 7.91 -1.84
C PHE A 44 -1.57 7.82 -2.94
N PHE A 45 -1.18 7.98 -4.21
CA PHE A 45 -2.11 8.08 -5.35
C PHE A 45 -3.22 9.12 -5.12
N GLY A 46 -2.85 10.29 -4.59
CA GLY A 46 -3.80 11.36 -4.23
C GLY A 46 -4.69 11.07 -3.02
N ARG A 47 -4.43 9.98 -2.29
CA ARG A 47 -5.16 9.52 -1.11
C ARG A 47 -4.29 9.48 0.14
N ASN A 48 -4.92 9.31 1.28
CA ASN A 48 -4.26 9.01 2.54
C ASN A 48 -4.07 7.49 2.68
N MET A 49 -2.88 7.01 3.01
CA MET A 49 -2.60 5.62 3.33
C MET A 49 -2.04 5.50 4.75
N MET A 50 -2.56 4.56 5.53
CA MET A 50 -2.10 4.25 6.89
C MET A 50 -1.94 2.73 7.04
N ILE A 51 -0.95 2.28 7.81
CA ILE A 51 -0.80 0.87 8.17
C ILE A 51 -1.10 0.71 9.65
N ILE A 52 -2.02 -0.20 10.00
CA ILE A 52 -2.39 -0.53 11.37
C ILE A 52 -2.34 -2.05 11.50
N ASP A 53 -1.43 -2.56 12.33
CA ASP A 53 -1.14 -3.99 12.45
C ASP A 53 -0.80 -4.64 11.10
N SER A 54 -1.67 -5.52 10.61
CA SER A 54 -1.57 -6.15 9.29
C SER A 54 -2.53 -5.53 8.26
N CYS A 55 -3.12 -4.38 8.54
CA CYS A 55 -4.09 -3.73 7.67
C CYS A 55 -3.51 -2.47 7.02
N ILE A 56 -3.65 -2.36 5.70
CA ILE A 56 -3.44 -1.13 4.96
C ILE A 56 -4.79 -0.46 4.78
N ARG A 57 -4.94 0.75 5.34
CA ARG A 57 -6.12 1.60 5.24
C ARG A 57 -5.86 2.70 4.23
N ILE A 58 -6.78 2.87 3.29
CA ILE A 58 -6.74 3.93 2.28
C ILE A 58 -7.98 4.80 2.47
N SER A 59 -7.78 6.09 2.58
CA SER A 59 -8.85 7.06 2.81
C SER A 59 -8.75 8.23 1.85
N CYS A 60 -9.89 8.81 1.51
CA CYS A 60 -9.93 9.98 0.63
C CYS A 60 -9.31 11.21 1.31
N VAL A 61 -8.67 12.07 0.52
CA VAL A 61 -8.21 13.39 1.00
C VAL A 61 -9.38 14.36 0.86
N HIS A 62 -10.21 14.48 1.90
CA HIS A 62 -11.19 15.55 1.96
C HIS A 62 -10.55 16.81 2.53
N LYS A 63 -10.24 17.77 1.66
CA LYS A 63 -9.63 19.07 2.04
C LYS A 63 -10.46 19.88 3.06
N GLU A 64 -11.74 19.56 3.22
CA GLU A 64 -12.69 20.29 4.07
C GLU A 64 -13.09 19.52 5.35
N PHE A 65 -12.68 18.26 5.50
CA PHE A 65 -13.00 17.50 6.71
C PHE A 65 -11.86 17.60 7.72
N ASP A 66 -12.24 17.92 8.96
CA ASP A 66 -11.36 17.93 10.11
C ASP A 66 -10.63 16.59 10.21
N ARG A 67 -9.38 16.62 10.69
CA ARG A 67 -8.29 15.64 10.52
C ARG A 67 -8.57 14.17 10.92
N TRP A 68 -9.80 13.86 11.30
CA TRP A 68 -10.27 12.63 11.93
C TRP A 68 -11.52 12.03 11.25
N ALA A 69 -12.13 12.74 10.28
CA ALA A 69 -13.31 12.29 9.54
C ALA A 69 -12.96 11.91 8.09
N ASN A 70 -11.82 11.24 7.90
CA ASN A 70 -11.52 10.57 6.65
C ASN A 70 -12.53 9.41 6.51
N SER A 71 -13.39 9.43 5.50
CA SER A 71 -14.16 8.24 5.13
C SER A 71 -13.17 7.17 4.69
N GLU A 72 -13.03 6.11 5.49
CA GLU A 72 -12.29 4.92 5.08
C GLU A 72 -12.92 4.41 3.78
N GLU A 73 -12.15 4.43 2.69
CA GLU A 73 -12.63 3.94 1.40
C GLU A 73 -12.35 2.45 1.25
N MET A 74 -11.14 2.04 1.68
CA MET A 74 -10.65 0.69 1.50
C MET A 74 -9.77 0.28 2.68
N MET A 75 -9.86 -0.99 3.04
CA MET A 75 -8.99 -1.63 4.01
C MET A 75 -8.57 -3.00 3.47
N PHE A 76 -7.28 -3.31 3.54
CA PHE A 76 -6.70 -4.58 3.11
C PHE A 76 -5.90 -5.20 4.24
N ASP A 77 -6.33 -6.36 4.75
CA ASP A 77 -5.57 -7.20 5.68
C ASP A 77 -4.50 -7.98 4.91
N ILE A 78 -3.30 -7.43 4.84
CA ILE A 78 -2.16 -7.99 4.12
C ILE A 78 -1.63 -9.29 4.76
N SER A 79 -2.17 -9.75 5.89
CA SER A 79 -1.93 -11.12 6.37
C SER A 79 -2.68 -12.17 5.56
N ARG A 80 -3.72 -11.79 4.81
CA ARG A 80 -4.58 -12.68 4.04
C ARG A 80 -4.18 -12.70 2.57
N PRO A 81 -3.88 -13.86 1.97
CA PRO A 81 -3.43 -13.92 0.58
C PRO A 81 -4.41 -13.35 -0.45
N ALA A 82 -5.72 -13.41 -0.18
CA ALA A 82 -6.73 -12.84 -1.09
C ALA A 82 -6.70 -11.32 -1.08
N GLU A 83 -6.54 -10.70 0.10
CA GLU A 83 -6.50 -9.25 0.23
C GLU A 83 -5.16 -8.67 -0.20
N GLN A 84 -4.04 -9.41 -0.03
CA GLN A 84 -2.77 -9.06 -0.66
C GLN A 84 -2.90 -8.92 -2.19
N ARG A 85 -3.54 -9.90 -2.84
CA ARG A 85 -3.76 -9.84 -4.30
C ARG A 85 -4.65 -8.67 -4.69
N ALA A 86 -5.77 -8.49 -4.00
CA ALA A 86 -6.68 -7.38 -4.26
C ALA A 86 -5.99 -6.01 -4.11
N PHE A 87 -5.10 -5.86 -3.12
CA PHE A 87 -4.33 -4.65 -2.94
C PHE A 87 -3.28 -4.45 -4.05
N VAL A 88 -2.56 -5.51 -4.46
CA VAL A 88 -1.63 -5.45 -5.61
C VAL A 88 -2.37 -5.03 -6.88
N ASP A 89 -3.53 -5.63 -7.15
CA ASP A 89 -4.36 -5.31 -8.31
C ASP A 89 -4.79 -3.82 -8.27
N TRP A 90 -5.24 -3.34 -7.11
CA TRP A 90 -5.62 -1.94 -6.93
C TRP A 90 -4.46 -0.96 -7.20
N ILE A 91 -3.25 -1.27 -6.72
CA ILE A 91 -2.05 -0.43 -6.96
C ILE A 91 -1.75 -0.32 -8.47
N LEU A 92 -1.97 -1.39 -9.22
CA LEU A 92 -1.74 -1.40 -10.67
C LEU A 92 -2.75 -0.53 -11.38
N GLU A 93 -4.04 -0.65 -11.03
CA GLU A 93 -5.09 0.21 -11.57
C GLU A 93 -4.77 1.69 -11.34
N GLN A 94 -4.26 2.05 -10.15
CA GLN A 94 -3.86 3.44 -9.87
C GLN A 94 -2.68 3.88 -10.75
N ARG A 95 -1.62 3.07 -10.87
CA ARG A 95 -0.44 3.40 -11.70
C ARG A 95 -0.79 3.54 -13.19
N GLU A 96 -1.65 2.67 -13.71
CA GLU A 96 -2.14 2.75 -15.09
C GLU A 96 -2.99 4.00 -15.31
N SER A 97 -3.84 4.36 -14.35
CA SER A 97 -4.67 5.57 -14.42
C SER A 97 -3.84 6.85 -14.43
N GLU A 98 -2.74 6.91 -13.67
CA GLU A 98 -1.80 8.05 -13.68
C GLU A 98 -1.03 8.15 -15.00
N THR A 99 -0.66 7.01 -15.59
CA THR A 99 0.08 6.97 -16.86
C THR A 99 -0.79 7.42 -18.05
N ASN A 100 -2.09 7.09 -18.03
CA ASN A 100 -3.04 7.48 -19.08
C ASN A 100 -3.61 8.91 -18.92
N SER A 101 -3.26 9.60 -17.83
CA SER A 101 -3.70 10.98 -17.55
C SER A 101 -2.67 12.04 -17.95
N GLN A 102 -1.57 11.63 -18.60
CA GLN A 102 -0.55 12.51 -19.21
C GLN A 102 -0.70 12.58 -20.72
#